data_AF-A0A538A3H1-F1
#
_entry.id   AF-A0A538A3H1-F1
#
_cell.length_a   1.000
_cell.length_b   1.000
_cell.length_c   1.000
_cell.angle_alpha   90.00
_cell.angle_beta   90.00
_cell.angle_gamma   90.00
#
_symmetry.space_group_name_H-M   'P 1'
#
loop_
_entity.id
_entity.type
_entity.pdbx_description
1 polymer ?
#
loop_
_entity_poly.entity_id
_entity_poly.type
_entity_poly.pdbx_seq_one_letter_code
_entity_poly.pdbx_strand_id
1 'polypeptide(L)'
;MRRMLLLAACALLAACGSSGEKRLSKDEYARRADAICTQFNRRQPSAPNLQNVTVKQVERLAAQTIPLLDRTIADLRRLAPPKDEQTLADRWIASLRRLRVDAANIRDRAHANDLAGVGALVGPSQQDEHSAEQLAARLGTKVCSRPS
;
A
#
# COMPACT_ATOMS: atom_id res chain seq x y z
N MET A 1 51.56 -1.30 30.40
CA MET A 1 51.23 -1.93 29.11
C MET A 1 49.86 -2.56 29.22
N ARG A 2 48.95 -2.11 28.35
CA ARG A 2 47.52 -2.38 28.33
C ARG A 2 47.30 -3.55 27.37
N ARG A 3 46.82 -4.72 27.82
CA ARG A 3 46.31 -5.79 26.94
C ARG A 3 45.51 -6.85 27.71
N MET A 4 44.24 -6.94 27.32
CA MET A 4 43.40 -8.13 27.17
C MET A 4 43.17 -9.04 28.39
N LEU A 5 41.98 -8.92 28.98
CA LEU A 5 41.22 -10.10 29.42
C LEU A 5 39.88 -10.14 28.66
N LEU A 6 39.61 -11.32 28.13
CA LEU A 6 38.55 -11.67 27.20
C LEU A 6 37.17 -11.45 27.81
N LEU A 7 36.30 -10.73 27.11
CA LEU A 7 34.85 -10.78 27.38
C LEU A 7 34.21 -11.85 26.51
N ALA A 8 33.48 -12.71 27.23
CA ALA A 8 32.74 -13.88 26.82
C ALA A 8 31.88 -13.69 25.55
N ALA A 9 32.08 -14.62 24.61
CA ALA A 9 31.15 -14.88 23.53
C ALA A 9 29.97 -15.72 24.04
N CYS A 10 28.82 -15.09 24.28
CA CYS A 10 27.55 -15.79 24.39
C CYS A 10 26.97 -15.99 22.98
N ALA A 11 27.27 -17.13 22.39
CA ALA A 11 26.60 -17.62 21.19
C ALA A 11 25.17 -18.04 21.55
N LEU A 12 24.19 -17.18 21.29
CA LEU A 12 22.77 -17.57 21.24
C LEU A 12 22.52 -18.27 19.91
N LEU A 13 22.74 -19.58 19.90
CA LEU A 13 22.17 -20.51 18.94
C LEU A 13 20.65 -20.56 19.18
N ALA A 14 19.89 -19.70 18.48
CA ALA A 14 18.46 -19.93 18.32
C ALA A 14 18.28 -21.07 17.31
N ALA A 15 17.70 -22.16 17.82
CA ALA A 15 17.50 -23.43 17.15
C ALA A 15 16.57 -23.37 15.94
N CYS A 16 16.78 -24.34 15.04
CA CYS A 16 15.90 -24.75 13.95
C CYS A 16 14.46 -25.04 14.37
N GLY A 17 13.49 -24.85 13.45
CA GLY A 17 12.26 -25.65 13.46
C GLY A 17 10.98 -24.96 12.96
N SER A 18 10.46 -25.42 11.81
CA SER A 18 9.15 -25.12 11.20
C SER A 18 9.03 -23.80 10.42
N SER A 19 9.24 -23.92 9.11
CA SER A 19 8.97 -22.94 8.07
C SER A 19 7.47 -22.72 7.88
N GLY A 20 6.86 -22.02 8.84
CA GLY A 20 5.66 -21.23 8.64
C GLY A 20 5.98 -19.85 9.21
N GLU A 21 5.97 -18.81 8.37
CA GLU A 21 6.13 -17.44 8.86
C GLU A 21 5.15 -17.23 10.02
N LYS A 22 5.67 -16.94 11.21
CA LYS A 22 4.85 -16.68 12.38
C LYS A 22 3.91 -15.52 12.02
N ARG A 23 2.61 -15.82 11.91
CA ARG A 23 1.57 -14.82 11.62
C ARG A 23 1.63 -13.72 12.67
N LEU A 24 1.41 -12.49 12.21
CA LEU A 24 1.37 -11.30 13.04
C LEU A 24 0.12 -11.32 13.92
N SER A 25 0.16 -10.61 15.05
CA SER A 25 -1.08 -10.22 15.73
C SER A 25 -1.83 -9.16 14.92
N LYS A 26 -3.11 -8.93 15.22
CA LYS A 26 -3.92 -7.92 14.52
C LYS A 26 -3.27 -6.53 14.62
N ASP A 27 -2.88 -6.12 15.82
CA ASP A 27 -2.23 -4.83 16.04
C ASP A 27 -0.87 -4.72 15.35
N GLU A 28 -0.10 -5.80 15.30
CA GLU A 28 1.19 -5.79 14.60
C GLU A 28 1.02 -5.72 13.08
N TYR A 29 0.06 -6.45 12.53
CA TYR A 29 -0.32 -6.34 11.12
C TYR A 29 -0.74 -4.90 10.78
N ALA A 30 -1.65 -4.32 11.56
CA ALA A 30 -2.13 -2.95 11.36
C ALA A 30 -1.00 -1.92 11.39
N ARG A 31 -0.11 -1.99 12.40
CA ARG A 31 1.05 -1.08 12.50
C ARG A 31 2.00 -1.19 11.32
N ARG A 32 2.31 -2.41 10.88
CA ARG A 32 3.22 -2.64 9.74
C ARG A 32 2.57 -2.20 8.43
N ALA A 33 1.28 -2.44 8.26
CA ALA A 33 0.50 -1.93 7.13
C ALA A 33 0.49 -0.39 7.09
N ASP A 34 0.25 0.27 8.23
CA ASP A 34 0.28 1.72 8.34
C ASP A 34 1.64 2.33 7.99
N ALA A 35 2.74 1.64 8.33
CA ALA A 35 4.08 2.07 7.92
C ALA A 35 4.25 2.05 6.39
N ILE A 36 3.72 1.03 5.72
CA ILE A 36 3.72 0.94 4.25
C ILE A 36 2.86 2.05 3.64
N CYS A 37 1.64 2.26 4.15
CA CYS A 37 0.76 3.33 3.66
C CYS A 37 1.36 4.72 3.93
N THR A 38 2.07 4.92 5.03
CA THR A 38 2.82 6.16 5.29
C THR A 38 3.89 6.40 4.21
N GLN A 39 4.62 5.35 3.83
CA GLN A 39 5.61 5.45 2.74
C GLN A 39 4.96 5.78 1.40
N PHE A 40 3.79 5.18 1.12
CA PHE A 40 2.99 5.50 -0.06
C PHE A 40 2.57 6.97 -0.06
N ASN A 41 1.93 7.48 1.01
CA ASN A 41 1.47 8.86 1.10
C ASN A 41 2.62 9.87 0.95
N ARG A 42 3.80 9.57 1.49
CA ARG A 42 5.00 10.44 1.33
C ARG A 42 5.52 10.51 -0.11
N ARG A 43 5.22 9.52 -0.93
CA ARG A 43 5.71 9.41 -2.32
C ARG A 43 4.61 9.73 -3.34
N GLN A 44 3.36 9.67 -2.93
CA GLN A 44 2.22 9.99 -3.78
C GLN A 44 2.39 11.43 -4.25
N PRO A 45 2.38 11.67 -5.58
CA PRO A 45 2.40 13.02 -6.09
C PRO A 45 1.12 13.71 -5.62
N SER A 46 1.22 14.93 -5.09
CA SER A 46 0.06 15.71 -4.72
C SER A 46 -0.81 15.90 -5.97
N ALA A 47 -2.12 15.66 -5.84
CA ALA A 47 -3.05 16.05 -6.89
C ALA A 47 -2.89 17.56 -7.13
N PRO A 48 -2.69 18.02 -8.38
CA PRO A 48 -2.71 19.44 -8.67
C PRO A 48 -4.02 20.02 -8.16
N ASN A 49 -4.01 21.28 -7.72
CA ASN A 49 -5.26 21.99 -7.44
C ASN A 49 -6.19 21.82 -8.65
N LEU A 50 -7.36 21.22 -8.42
CA LEU A 50 -8.28 20.76 -9.47
C LEU A 50 -8.87 21.90 -10.29
N GLN A 51 -8.65 23.16 -9.89
CA GLN A 51 -9.11 24.33 -10.63
C GLN A 51 -8.44 24.49 -12.02
N ASN A 52 -7.25 23.92 -12.25
CA ASN A 52 -6.53 24.05 -13.53
C ASN A 52 -5.74 22.79 -13.92
N VAL A 53 -6.33 21.59 -13.76
CA VAL A 53 -5.65 20.35 -14.15
C VAL A 53 -5.68 20.14 -15.66
N THR A 54 -4.51 19.93 -16.26
CA THR A 54 -4.37 19.56 -17.68
C THR A 54 -4.40 18.05 -17.85
N VAL A 55 -4.83 17.57 -19.02
CA VAL A 55 -4.85 16.13 -19.33
C VAL A 55 -3.47 15.48 -19.18
N LYS A 56 -2.39 16.19 -19.53
CA LYS A 56 -1.00 15.72 -19.35
C LYS A 56 -0.60 15.60 -17.88
N GLN A 57 -1.13 16.48 -17.01
CA GLN A 57 -0.91 16.35 -15.57
C GLN A 57 -1.65 15.13 -15.00
N VAL A 58 -2.87 14.85 -15.48
CA VAL A 58 -3.61 13.63 -15.11
C VAL A 58 -2.87 12.37 -15.55
N GLU A 59 -2.42 12.33 -16.82
CA GLU A 59 -1.63 11.21 -17.34
C GLU A 59 -0.37 10.95 -16.50
N ARG A 60 0.39 12.01 -16.21
CA ARG A 60 1.62 11.93 -15.42
C ARG A 60 1.35 11.45 -14.00
N LEU A 61 0.34 12.01 -13.34
CA LEU A 61 -0.04 11.64 -11.98
C LEU A 61 -0.40 10.15 -11.94
N ALA A 62 -1.29 9.71 -12.84
CA ALA A 62 -1.71 8.33 -12.94
C ALA A 62 -0.52 7.39 -13.22
N ALA A 63 0.36 7.75 -14.16
CA ALA A 63 1.57 6.99 -14.46
C ALA A 63 2.53 6.86 -13.26
N GLN A 64 2.62 7.88 -12.40
CA GLN A 64 3.45 7.88 -11.20
C GLN A 64 2.82 7.10 -10.03
N THR A 65 1.50 7.09 -9.91
CA THR A 65 0.78 6.35 -8.86
C THR A 65 0.88 4.84 -9.04
N ILE A 66 0.86 4.38 -10.29
CA ILE A 66 0.92 2.97 -10.68
C ILE A 66 2.07 2.19 -9.99
N PRO A 67 3.36 2.55 -10.14
CA PRO A 67 4.45 1.82 -9.52
C PRO A 67 4.45 1.93 -7.99
N LEU A 68 3.86 2.99 -7.44
CA LEU A 68 3.68 3.13 -5.98
C LEU A 68 2.67 2.10 -5.46
N LEU A 69 1.53 1.94 -6.15
CA LEU A 69 0.54 0.91 -5.82
C LEU A 69 1.10 -0.51 -5.98
N ASP A 70 1.81 -0.79 -7.08
CA ASP A 70 2.44 -2.11 -7.29
C ASP A 70 3.39 -2.47 -6.14
N ARG A 71 4.20 -1.50 -5.67
CA ARG A 71 5.10 -1.68 -4.52
C ARG A 71 4.33 -1.89 -3.22
N THR A 72 3.36 -1.03 -2.94
CA THR A 72 2.50 -1.12 -1.74
C THR A 72 1.81 -2.48 -1.66
N ILE A 73 1.24 -2.96 -2.77
CA ILE A 73 0.61 -4.28 -2.86
C ILE A 73 1.62 -5.39 -2.59
N ALA A 74 2.82 -5.32 -3.15
CA ALA A 74 3.86 -6.32 -2.91
C ALA A 74 4.32 -6.35 -1.44
N ASP A 75 4.48 -5.19 -0.81
CA ASP A 75 4.90 -5.08 0.59
C ASP A 75 3.80 -5.54 1.56
N LEU A 76 2.53 -5.22 1.28
CA LEU A 76 1.40 -5.70 2.08
C LEU A 76 1.20 -7.22 1.98
N ARG A 77 1.44 -7.82 0.81
CA ARG A 77 1.38 -9.29 0.63
C ARG A 77 2.44 -10.05 1.41
N ARG A 78 3.55 -9.39 1.77
CA ARG A 78 4.60 -9.96 2.61
C ARG A 78 4.25 -9.91 4.10
N LEU A 79 3.18 -9.20 4.48
CA LEU A 79 2.67 -9.27 5.83
C LEU A 79 1.83 -10.54 5.97
N ALA A 80 2.12 -11.35 6.98
CA ALA A 80 1.32 -12.52 7.33
C ALA A 80 0.24 -12.12 8.35
N PRO A 81 -1.00 -11.78 7.95
CA PRO A 81 -2.04 -11.39 8.90
C PRO A 81 -2.40 -12.55 9.86
N PRO A 82 -3.09 -12.27 10.98
CA PRO A 82 -3.81 -13.28 11.73
C PRO A 82 -4.68 -14.18 10.82
N LYS A 83 -4.85 -15.45 11.17
CA LYS A 83 -5.57 -16.43 10.32
C LYS A 83 -7.02 -16.02 10.08
N ASP A 84 -7.67 -15.48 11.09
CA ASP A 84 -9.03 -14.93 11.08
C ASP A 84 -9.17 -13.66 10.23
N GLU A 85 -8.09 -12.91 10.05
CA GLU A 85 -8.07 -11.67 9.24
C GLU A 85 -7.62 -11.90 7.78
N GLN A 86 -7.14 -13.11 7.44
CA GLN A 86 -6.58 -13.41 6.10
C GLN A 86 -7.52 -13.03 4.96
N THR A 87 -8.79 -13.47 5.02
CA THR A 87 -9.78 -13.19 3.97
C THR A 87 -10.03 -11.69 3.82
N LEU A 88 -10.00 -10.93 4.92
CA LEU A 88 -10.21 -9.49 4.88
C LEU A 88 -8.98 -8.78 4.28
N ALA A 89 -7.77 -9.20 4.67
CA ALA A 89 -6.52 -8.71 4.09
C ALA A 89 -6.43 -8.99 2.58
N ASP A 90 -6.83 -10.18 2.13
CA ASP A 90 -6.83 -10.54 0.71
C ASP A 90 -7.82 -9.69 -0.10
N ARG A 91 -8.99 -9.41 0.46
CA ARG A 91 -9.99 -8.50 -0.14
C ARG A 91 -9.47 -7.07 -0.24
N TRP A 92 -8.80 -6.59 0.79
CA TRP A 92 -8.16 -5.27 0.78
C TRP A 92 -7.05 -5.19 -0.27
N ILE A 93 -6.17 -6.20 -0.35
CA ILE A 93 -5.15 -6.25 -1.40
C ILE A 93 -5.78 -6.30 -2.79
N ALA A 94 -6.92 -6.98 -2.96
CA ALA A 94 -7.64 -6.99 -4.22
C ALA A 94 -8.26 -5.63 -4.58
N SER A 95 -8.74 -4.83 -3.61
CA SER A 95 -9.23 -3.47 -3.89
C SER A 95 -8.09 -2.53 -4.29
N LEU A 96 -6.91 -2.66 -3.69
CA LEU A 96 -5.72 -1.91 -4.12
C LEU A 96 -5.31 -2.25 -5.57
N ARG A 97 -5.49 -3.50 -6.00
CA ARG A 97 -5.27 -3.88 -7.41
C ARG A 97 -6.29 -3.23 -8.35
N ARG A 98 -7.55 -3.06 -7.93
CA ARG A 98 -8.55 -2.33 -8.72
C ARG A 98 -8.17 -0.87 -8.87
N LEU A 99 -7.78 -0.18 -7.79
CA LEU A 99 -7.24 1.18 -7.86
C LEU A 99 -6.06 1.30 -8.82
N ARG A 100 -5.18 0.30 -8.85
CA ARG A 100 -4.06 0.27 -9.78
C ARG A 100 -4.52 0.15 -11.24
N VAL A 101 -5.57 -0.62 -11.50
CA VAL A 101 -6.20 -0.74 -12.82
C VAL A 101 -6.88 0.57 -13.20
N ASP A 102 -7.58 1.23 -12.28
CA ASP A 102 -8.18 2.54 -12.52
C ASP A 102 -7.13 3.58 -12.90
N ALA A 103 -6.00 3.62 -12.17
CA ALA A 103 -4.89 4.49 -12.52
C ALA A 103 -4.34 4.19 -13.93
N ALA A 104 -4.29 2.92 -14.35
CA ALA A 104 -3.92 2.58 -15.73
C ALA A 104 -4.95 3.10 -16.74
N ASN A 105 -6.23 2.88 -16.48
CA ASN A 105 -7.31 3.33 -17.36
C ASN A 105 -7.32 4.86 -17.49
N ILE A 106 -7.18 5.59 -16.38
CA ILE A 106 -7.10 7.05 -16.34
C ILE A 106 -5.89 7.53 -17.16
N ARG A 107 -4.71 6.92 -16.96
CA ARG A 107 -3.51 7.23 -17.74
C ARG A 107 -3.76 7.04 -19.24
N ASP A 108 -4.32 5.91 -19.63
CA ASP A 108 -4.48 5.55 -21.04
C ASP A 108 -5.52 6.46 -21.73
N ARG A 109 -6.61 6.81 -21.04
CA ARG A 109 -7.58 7.81 -21.53
C ARG A 109 -6.98 9.21 -21.62
N ALA A 110 -6.21 9.61 -20.62
CA ALA A 110 -5.53 10.91 -20.63
C ALA A 110 -4.50 11.01 -21.76
N HIS A 111 -3.71 9.96 -22.00
CA HIS A 111 -2.79 9.87 -23.12
C HIS A 111 -3.52 9.99 -24.48
N ALA A 112 -4.73 9.41 -24.58
CA ALA A 112 -5.59 9.54 -25.76
C ALA A 112 -6.32 10.90 -25.89
N ASN A 113 -6.08 11.85 -24.97
CA ASN A 113 -6.83 13.11 -24.85
C ASN A 113 -8.36 12.92 -24.67
N ASP A 114 -8.78 11.76 -24.16
CA ASP A 114 -10.19 11.43 -23.90
C ASP A 114 -10.62 11.96 -22.52
N LEU A 115 -10.88 13.27 -22.45
CA LEU A 115 -11.31 13.93 -21.21
C LEU A 115 -12.65 13.40 -20.69
N ALA A 116 -13.58 13.05 -21.58
CA ALA A 116 -14.86 12.48 -21.19
C ALA A 116 -14.67 11.08 -20.56
N GLY A 117 -13.81 10.26 -21.14
CA GLY A 117 -13.42 8.96 -20.59
C GLY A 117 -12.69 9.06 -19.26
N VAL A 118 -11.79 10.04 -19.09
CA VAL A 118 -11.18 10.35 -17.78
C VAL A 118 -12.27 10.69 -16.76
N GLY A 119 -13.19 11.60 -17.10
CA GLY A 119 -14.29 12.01 -16.22
C GLY A 119 -15.20 10.85 -15.83
N ALA A 120 -15.49 9.94 -16.75
CA ALA A 120 -16.30 8.75 -16.50
C ALA A 120 -15.67 7.76 -15.49
N LEU A 121 -14.34 7.80 -15.33
CA LEU A 121 -13.60 6.92 -14.40
C LEU A 121 -13.50 7.51 -12.98
N VAL A 122 -13.70 8.82 -12.81
CA VAL A 122 -13.51 9.48 -11.50
C VAL A 122 -14.44 8.92 -10.43
N GLY A 123 -15.75 8.88 -10.69
CA GLY A 123 -16.73 8.38 -9.73
C GLY A 123 -16.52 6.91 -9.32
N PRO A 124 -16.40 5.97 -10.29
CA PRO A 124 -16.08 4.58 -9.98
C PRO A 124 -14.78 4.41 -9.20
N SER A 125 -13.72 5.15 -9.55
CA SER A 125 -12.42 5.02 -8.87
C SER A 125 -12.46 5.54 -7.43
N GLN A 126 -13.21 6.62 -7.17
CA GLN A 126 -13.47 7.09 -5.80
C GLN A 126 -14.24 6.06 -4.96
N GLN A 127 -15.16 5.31 -5.58
CA GLN A 127 -15.88 4.23 -4.87
C GLN A 127 -14.96 3.05 -4.53
N ASP A 128 -14.05 2.70 -5.43
CA ASP A 128 -13.04 1.67 -5.17
C ASP A 128 -12.04 2.10 -4.08
N GLU A 129 -11.70 3.40 -4.03
CA GLU A 129 -10.86 3.99 -2.97
C GLU A 129 -11.56 3.89 -1.61
N HIS A 130 -12.81 4.35 -1.53
CA HIS A 130 -13.59 4.26 -0.30
C HIS A 130 -13.76 2.80 0.18
N SER A 131 -13.96 1.87 -0.75
CA SER A 131 -14.05 0.45 -0.44
C SER A 131 -12.73 -0.09 0.13
N ALA A 132 -11.59 0.34 -0.42
CA ALA A 132 -10.27 -0.04 0.10
C ALA A 132 -10.03 0.51 1.51
N GLU A 133 -10.40 1.77 1.77
CA GLU A 133 -10.28 2.42 3.07
C GLU A 133 -11.13 1.71 4.14
N GLN A 134 -12.37 1.35 3.82
CA GLN A 134 -13.26 0.61 4.73
C GLN A 134 -12.69 -0.76 5.11
N LEU A 135 -12.11 -1.48 4.14
CA LEU A 135 -11.46 -2.77 4.41
C LEU A 135 -10.23 -2.59 5.29
N ALA A 136 -9.42 -1.58 5.02
CA ALA A 136 -8.26 -1.23 5.83
C ALA A 136 -8.65 -0.86 7.27
N ALA A 137 -9.76 -0.12 7.46
CA ALA A 137 -10.26 0.26 8.79
C ALA A 137 -10.64 -0.97 9.62
N ARG A 138 -11.30 -1.96 8.99
CA ARG A 138 -11.70 -3.21 9.65
C ARG A 138 -10.49 -4.07 10.08
N LEU A 139 -9.36 -3.93 9.37
CA LEU A 139 -8.08 -4.53 9.73
C LEU A 139 -7.36 -3.79 10.88
N GLY A 140 -7.91 -2.68 11.37
CA GLY A 140 -7.37 -1.91 12.50
C GLY A 140 -6.31 -0.88 12.10
N THR A 141 -6.09 -0.67 10.79
CA THR A 141 -5.18 0.37 10.28
C THR A 141 -5.73 1.76 10.57
N LYS A 142 -4.85 2.76 10.68
CA LYS A 142 -5.22 4.16 10.88
C LYS A 142 -4.86 5.03 9.67
N VAL A 143 -3.68 4.80 9.11
CA VAL A 143 -3.14 5.52 7.95
C VAL A 143 -3.73 4.96 6.67
N CYS A 144 -3.77 3.63 6.52
CA CYS A 144 -4.30 3.02 5.31
C CYS A 144 -5.81 3.23 5.13
N SER A 145 -6.55 3.44 6.22
CA SER A 145 -8.00 3.72 6.19
C SER A 145 -8.35 5.19 5.96
N ARG A 146 -7.37 6.08 6.04
CA ARG A 146 -7.50 7.54 5.91
C ARG A 146 -6.20 8.10 5.34
N PRO A 147 -5.90 7.84 4.07
CA PRO A 147 -4.71 8.39 3.43
C PRO A 147 -4.71 9.92 3.47
N SER A 148 -3.52 10.49 3.56
CA SER A 148 -3.25 11.91 3.84
C SER A 148 -3.23 12.76 2.58
#